data_AF-A0A9D1N6V7-F1
#
_entry.id   AF-A0A9D1N6V7-F1
#
_cell.length_a   1.000
_cell.length_b   1.000
_cell.length_c   1.000
_cell.angle_alpha   90.00
_cell.angle_beta   90.00
_cell.angle_gamma   90.00
#
_symmetry.space_group_name_H-M   'P 1'
#
loop_
_entity.id
_entity.type
_entity.pdbx_description
1 polymer ?
#
loop_
_entity_poly.entity_id
_entity_poly.type
_entity_poly.pdbx_seq_one_letter_code
_entity_poly.pdbx_strand_id
1 'polypeptide(L)'
;MTIYGYQNKVLRIDLKEKKASTEPLRMDFAKKYIGSKGLAIRYMYEELKPGIDPLGEDNKLFLTTGPLTGTPVPCSGKLSVAAKSPATGTMNDCSIGGHVGIRIKFAGYDMIIFEGISEEPCYVVIEDDKVEFFDASDLWGMGSHDAEAVLADKYGTDYSIMSIGPGGEKLSNMACINSDYYRQAGRGGIGAVMGSKKMKAVLIKGTGGVKVPDIENTTDKILEILHEDVLLEDNTFVFDEGTTAFLEACGDGGIVPYKNFSQGNDPEWEKYNGSVLMQYREGKRGCGSCGLGCGNFLKIGDAICEGPEYETIAVAGPNACITDPEHIVKFNEVCDNMGVDTISTGDTIVWAMEMTEKGIYDFGIRFGEADKMIEMVEKIARQEGVGADLSRGVKYCSEKYGGTDFAMQVKGLEFPQYEPRGSWGMALSYAISDRGACHMRAYAPNEEVFAASIPPYTSEGKGEMVYKLQVSNAVKFSLCICDFWGTLTYNYERMAELMRLVTGDDWTADDMFDVGVRVINIGRAFNQREGFNRAHDTIPKRLVKEALGGEGPAAGQKIPQEAFDDMLDQYYEVMGWDKNGMMPEELIQSIL
;
A
#
# COMPACT_ATOMS: atom_id res chain seq x y z
N MET A 1 -17.53 28.77 13.17
CA MET A 1 -16.09 28.73 13.50
C MET A 1 -15.39 28.24 12.25
N THR A 2 -14.34 28.92 11.78
CA THR A 2 -13.54 28.41 10.66
C THR A 2 -12.86 27.12 11.09
N ILE A 3 -12.95 26.06 10.29
CA ILE A 3 -12.22 24.81 10.51
C ILE A 3 -11.00 24.90 9.60
N TYR A 4 -9.79 24.84 10.19
CA TYR A 4 -8.54 24.90 9.45
C TYR A 4 -8.02 23.50 9.15
N GLY A 5 -7.22 23.35 8.08
CA GLY A 5 -6.73 22.07 7.58
C GLY A 5 -7.82 21.23 6.88
N TYR A 6 -9.05 21.21 7.38
CA TYR A 6 -10.19 20.48 6.79
C TYR A 6 -11.06 21.35 5.89
N GLN A 7 -11.65 20.75 4.86
CA GLN A 7 -12.69 21.39 4.04
C GLN A 7 -14.10 21.20 4.62
N ASN A 8 -14.25 20.29 5.59
CA ASN A 8 -15.49 19.91 6.25
C ASN A 8 -16.57 19.44 5.27
N LYS A 9 -16.18 18.75 4.21
CA LYS A 9 -17.10 18.17 3.21
C LYS A 9 -16.71 16.75 2.83
N VAL A 10 -17.71 15.88 2.78
CA VAL A 10 -17.67 14.56 2.14
C VAL A 10 -18.50 14.65 0.86
N LEU A 11 -17.91 14.25 -0.27
CA LEU A 11 -18.62 14.09 -1.54
C LEU A 11 -19.09 12.64 -1.68
N ARG A 12 -20.40 12.42 -1.76
CA ARG A 12 -20.99 11.10 -2.05
C ARG A 12 -21.41 11.02 -3.51
N ILE A 13 -20.99 9.95 -4.17
CA ILE A 13 -21.24 9.69 -5.59
C ILE A 13 -21.93 8.33 -5.71
N ASP A 14 -23.21 8.36 -6.08
CA ASP A 14 -23.98 7.17 -6.41
C ASP A 14 -23.87 6.93 -7.92
N LEU A 15 -23.15 5.86 -8.29
CA LEU A 15 -22.88 5.50 -9.68
C LEU A 15 -24.10 4.89 -10.38
N LYS A 16 -25.03 4.31 -9.63
CA LYS A 16 -26.27 3.72 -10.16
C LYS A 16 -27.26 4.82 -10.54
N GLU A 17 -27.46 5.76 -9.64
CA GLU A 17 -28.37 6.89 -9.83
C GLU A 17 -27.73 8.04 -10.63
N LYS A 18 -26.41 8.00 -10.84
CA LYS A 18 -25.59 9.07 -11.43
C LYS A 18 -25.84 10.41 -10.71
N LYS A 19 -25.80 10.37 -9.38
CA LYS A 19 -26.04 11.53 -8.51
C LYS A 19 -24.84 11.79 -7.62
N ALA A 20 -24.55 13.07 -7.42
CA ALA A 20 -23.55 13.53 -6.47
C ALA A 20 -24.24 14.40 -5.41
N SER A 21 -23.80 14.26 -4.17
CA SER A 21 -24.28 15.06 -3.04
C SER A 21 -23.16 15.30 -2.05
N THR A 22 -23.28 16.35 -1.25
CA THR A 22 -22.28 16.68 -0.23
C THR A 22 -22.91 16.67 1.14
N GLU A 23 -22.16 16.22 2.13
CA GLU A 23 -22.50 16.35 3.54
C GLU A 23 -21.31 16.88 4.36
N PRO A 24 -21.55 17.47 5.54
CA PRO A 24 -20.48 17.86 6.43
C PRO A 24 -19.65 16.65 6.85
N LEU A 25 -18.34 16.83 6.99
CA LEU A 25 -17.47 15.81 7.56
C LEU A 25 -17.89 15.52 9.01
N ARG A 26 -17.92 14.24 9.40
CA ARG A 26 -18.03 13.82 10.81
C ARG A 26 -16.80 14.27 11.60
N MET A 27 -16.84 15.51 12.08
CA MET A 27 -15.75 16.11 12.86
C MET A 27 -15.53 15.42 14.21
N ASP A 28 -16.54 14.72 14.74
CA ASP A 28 -16.39 13.84 15.89
C ASP A 28 -15.49 12.63 15.58
N PHE A 29 -15.51 12.13 14.35
CA PHE A 29 -14.56 11.12 13.89
C PHE A 29 -13.20 11.75 13.55
N ALA A 30 -13.18 12.85 12.80
CA ALA A 30 -11.92 13.51 12.40
C ALA A 30 -11.08 13.95 13.61
N LYS A 31 -11.69 14.40 14.71
CA LYS A 31 -10.95 14.72 15.94
C LYS A 31 -10.31 13.50 16.61
N LYS A 32 -10.86 12.30 16.44
CA LYS A 32 -10.34 11.05 17.01
C LYS A 32 -9.40 10.31 16.06
N TYR A 33 -9.58 10.44 14.75
CA TYR A 33 -8.90 9.62 13.74
C TYR A 33 -8.11 10.43 12.71
N ILE A 34 -8.13 11.76 12.84
CA ILE A 34 -7.48 12.74 11.98
C ILE A 34 -8.01 12.70 10.54
N GLY A 35 -7.48 11.80 9.72
CA GLY A 35 -7.74 11.75 8.29
C GLY A 35 -7.25 10.46 7.66
N SER A 36 -7.20 10.45 6.33
CA SER A 36 -6.54 9.43 5.52
C SER A 36 -6.88 8.00 5.99
N LYS A 37 -5.90 7.18 6.38
CA LYS A 37 -6.12 5.79 6.85
C LYS A 37 -7.09 5.72 8.02
N GLY A 38 -6.81 6.44 9.11
CA GLY A 38 -7.60 6.36 10.34
C GLY A 38 -9.07 6.71 10.10
N LEU A 39 -9.32 7.82 9.40
CA LEU A 39 -10.67 8.28 9.11
C LEU A 39 -11.39 7.35 8.12
N ALA A 40 -10.70 6.85 7.10
CA ALA A 40 -11.28 5.90 6.15
C ALA A 40 -11.80 4.65 6.86
N ILE A 41 -10.99 4.04 7.75
CA ILE A 41 -11.39 2.82 8.47
C ILE A 41 -12.56 3.09 9.42
N ARG A 42 -12.58 4.25 10.10
CA ARG A 42 -13.70 4.61 10.99
C ARG A 42 -15.03 4.73 10.23
N TYR A 43 -15.00 5.32 9.03
CA TYR A 43 -16.17 5.37 8.14
C TYR A 43 -16.54 3.98 7.61
N MET A 44 -15.57 3.17 7.20
CA MET A 44 -15.83 1.79 6.79
C MET A 44 -16.50 0.98 7.89
N TYR A 45 -16.04 1.09 9.13
CA TYR A 45 -16.65 0.39 10.26
C TYR A 45 -18.10 0.83 10.51
N GLU A 46 -18.38 2.14 10.37
CA GLU A 46 -19.73 2.70 10.54
C GLU A 46 -20.69 2.27 9.43
N GLU A 47 -20.25 2.35 8.18
CA GLU A 47 -21.15 2.32 7.03
C GLU A 47 -21.23 0.97 6.33
N LEU A 48 -20.18 0.15 6.42
CA LEU A 48 -20.19 -1.18 5.81
C LEU A 48 -20.77 -2.17 6.81
N LYS A 49 -21.87 -2.83 6.42
CA LYS A 49 -22.49 -3.88 7.23
C LYS A 49 -21.55 -5.09 7.35
N PRO A 50 -21.62 -5.86 8.45
CA PRO A 50 -20.88 -7.12 8.57
C PRO A 50 -21.19 -8.08 7.43
N GLY A 51 -20.18 -8.76 6.90
CA GLY A 51 -20.38 -9.87 5.96
C GLY A 51 -20.79 -9.49 4.53
N ILE A 52 -20.76 -8.20 4.16
CA ILE A 52 -21.02 -7.77 2.78
C ILE A 52 -20.04 -8.42 1.80
N ASP A 53 -20.47 -8.63 0.56
CA ASP A 53 -19.60 -9.05 -0.54
C ASP A 53 -18.64 -7.90 -0.90
N PRO A 54 -17.30 -8.11 -0.86
CA PRO A 54 -16.33 -7.10 -1.28
C PRO A 54 -16.50 -6.60 -2.72
N LEU A 55 -17.10 -7.38 -3.62
CA LEU A 55 -17.36 -6.95 -5.00
C LEU A 55 -18.82 -6.54 -5.24
N GLY A 56 -19.66 -6.62 -4.21
CA GLY A 56 -21.09 -6.30 -4.29
C GLY A 56 -21.41 -4.80 -4.17
N GLU A 57 -22.68 -4.47 -4.41
CA GLU A 57 -23.22 -3.09 -4.40
C GLU A 57 -23.06 -2.39 -3.04
N ASP A 58 -23.10 -3.15 -1.94
CA ASP A 58 -23.00 -2.64 -0.57
C ASP A 58 -21.56 -2.24 -0.17
N ASN A 59 -20.53 -2.69 -0.90
CA ASN A 59 -19.16 -2.23 -0.65
C ASN A 59 -18.99 -0.82 -1.22
N LYS A 60 -18.19 0.00 -0.55
CA LYS A 60 -17.93 1.39 -0.94
C LYS A 60 -16.44 1.59 -1.19
N LEU A 61 -16.12 2.51 -2.08
CA LEU A 61 -14.75 2.94 -2.34
C LEU A 61 -14.56 4.34 -1.74
N PHE A 62 -13.59 4.48 -0.83
CA PHE A 62 -13.31 5.70 -0.09
C PHE A 62 -12.00 6.31 -0.56
N LEU A 63 -12.01 7.55 -1.03
CA LEU A 63 -10.83 8.37 -1.25
C LEU A 63 -10.74 9.38 -0.10
N THR A 64 -9.76 9.25 0.78
CA THR A 64 -9.69 10.02 2.03
C THR A 64 -8.36 10.73 2.19
N THR A 65 -8.40 12.05 2.37
CA THR A 65 -7.24 12.92 2.56
C THR A 65 -6.96 13.21 4.04
N GLY A 66 -5.85 13.88 4.35
CA GLY A 66 -5.55 14.41 5.69
C GLY A 66 -5.75 15.92 5.80
N PRO A 67 -5.72 16.48 7.03
CA PRO A 67 -5.71 17.93 7.23
C PRO A 67 -4.44 18.60 6.71
N LEU A 68 -3.32 17.87 6.65
CA LEU A 68 -2.04 18.38 6.14
C LEU A 68 -2.00 18.38 4.60
N THR A 69 -2.81 17.57 3.94
CA THR A 69 -2.83 17.46 2.47
C THR A 69 -3.25 18.78 1.84
N GLY A 70 -2.52 19.23 0.81
CA GLY A 70 -2.77 20.50 0.13
C GLY A 70 -2.26 21.73 0.89
N THR A 71 -1.49 21.54 1.95
CA THR A 71 -0.74 22.60 2.66
C THR A 71 0.75 22.57 2.25
N PRO A 72 1.56 23.53 2.71
CA PRO A 72 3.01 23.50 2.47
C PRO A 72 3.74 22.36 3.19
N VAL A 73 3.08 21.61 4.10
CA VAL A 73 3.73 20.56 4.89
C VAL A 73 4.38 19.52 3.97
N PRO A 74 5.68 19.22 4.16
CA PRO A 74 6.39 18.32 3.28
C PRO A 74 5.82 16.91 3.32
N CYS A 75 5.91 16.20 2.18
CA CYS A 75 5.56 14.78 2.07
C CYS A 75 4.09 14.45 2.41
N SER A 76 3.20 15.46 2.46
CA SER A 76 1.79 15.33 2.86
C SER A 76 0.80 15.12 1.70
N GLY A 77 1.32 14.95 0.47
CA GLY A 77 0.53 14.79 -0.75
C GLY A 77 -0.04 13.39 -0.99
N LYS A 78 -0.07 12.52 0.02
CA LYS A 78 -0.64 11.17 -0.11
C LYS A 78 -2.17 11.21 -0.16
N LEU A 79 -2.77 10.05 -0.44
CA LEU A 79 -4.20 9.78 -0.37
C LEU A 79 -4.41 8.35 0.15
N SER A 80 -5.42 8.13 1.00
CA SER A 80 -5.90 6.79 1.35
C SER A 80 -7.00 6.38 0.39
N VAL A 81 -6.84 5.21 -0.23
CA VAL A 81 -7.86 4.55 -1.05
C VAL A 81 -8.29 3.27 -0.35
N ALA A 82 -9.53 3.21 0.13
CA ALA A 82 -9.96 2.16 1.05
C ALA A 82 -11.30 1.52 0.66
N ALA A 83 -11.45 0.24 1.01
CA ALA A 83 -12.66 -0.57 0.85
C ALA A 83 -12.52 -1.88 1.63
N LYS A 84 -13.60 -2.68 1.74
CA LYS A 84 -13.44 -4.10 2.10
C LYS A 84 -12.72 -4.82 0.95
N SER A 85 -11.66 -5.56 1.26
CA SER A 85 -10.79 -6.19 0.24
C SER A 85 -11.40 -7.48 -0.32
N PRO A 86 -11.45 -7.67 -1.65
CA PRO A 86 -11.80 -8.95 -2.27
C PRO A 86 -10.70 -10.01 -2.13
N ALA A 87 -9.43 -9.60 -1.98
CA ALA A 87 -8.31 -10.53 -1.85
C ALA A 87 -8.29 -11.24 -0.49
N THR A 88 -8.63 -10.50 0.57
CA THR A 88 -8.44 -10.94 1.95
C THR A 88 -9.75 -11.04 2.72
N GLY A 89 -10.77 -10.24 2.38
CA GLY A 89 -11.99 -10.09 3.18
C GLY A 89 -11.83 -9.17 4.41
N THR A 90 -10.62 -8.65 4.65
CA THR A 90 -10.33 -7.68 5.72
C THR A 90 -10.72 -6.26 5.30
N MET A 91 -10.58 -5.31 6.22
CA MET A 91 -10.39 -3.91 5.82
C MET A 91 -9.15 -3.79 4.95
N ASN A 92 -9.17 -2.86 4.00
CA ASN A 92 -8.00 -2.50 3.21
C ASN A 92 -7.97 -0.99 2.98
N ASP A 93 -6.78 -0.43 3.12
CA ASP A 93 -6.42 0.90 2.63
C ASP A 93 -5.11 0.79 1.87
N CYS A 94 -4.99 1.58 0.82
CA CYS A 94 -3.75 1.83 0.09
C CYS A 94 -3.37 3.30 0.23
N SER A 95 -2.10 3.56 0.52
CA SER A 95 -1.53 4.91 0.42
C SER A 95 -1.00 5.10 -0.99
N ILE A 96 -1.54 6.09 -1.71
CA ILE A 96 -1.08 6.49 -3.04
C ILE A 96 -0.51 7.91 -2.99
N GLY A 97 0.54 8.16 -3.77
CA GLY A 97 1.16 9.48 -3.92
C GLY A 97 0.63 10.27 -5.09
N GLY A 98 1.49 11.08 -5.70
CA GLY A 98 1.13 11.96 -6.82
C GLY A 98 0.48 13.25 -6.34
N HIS A 99 -0.55 13.71 -7.06
CA HIS A 99 -1.22 14.98 -6.80
C HIS A 99 -2.70 14.86 -6.48
N VAL A 100 -3.28 13.66 -6.61
CA VAL A 100 -4.73 13.44 -6.48
C VAL A 100 -5.28 13.85 -5.11
N GLY A 101 -4.56 13.55 -4.01
CA GLY A 101 -4.97 13.98 -2.68
C GLY A 101 -5.07 15.50 -2.57
N ILE A 102 -4.12 16.23 -3.16
CA ILE A 102 -4.12 17.70 -3.21
C ILE A 102 -5.28 18.21 -4.07
N ARG A 103 -5.54 17.59 -5.23
CA ARG A 103 -6.67 17.98 -6.10
C ARG A 103 -8.02 17.81 -5.40
N ILE A 104 -8.20 16.75 -4.62
CA ILE A 104 -9.41 16.54 -3.81
C ILE A 104 -9.58 17.67 -2.78
N LYS A 105 -8.51 18.03 -2.07
CA LYS A 105 -8.53 19.14 -1.11
C LYS A 105 -8.86 20.46 -1.79
N PHE A 106 -8.23 20.75 -2.93
CA PHE A 106 -8.47 21.99 -3.66
C PHE A 106 -9.86 22.06 -4.29
N ALA A 107 -10.48 20.92 -4.61
CA ALA A 107 -11.88 20.85 -5.03
C ALA A 107 -12.86 21.09 -3.86
N GLY A 108 -12.35 21.15 -2.62
CA GLY A 108 -13.13 21.49 -1.43
C GLY A 108 -13.65 20.29 -0.65
N TYR A 109 -13.02 19.11 -0.79
CA TYR A 109 -13.43 17.89 -0.10
C TYR A 109 -12.33 17.32 0.78
N ASP A 110 -12.71 16.67 1.87
CA ASP A 110 -11.80 15.84 2.68
C ASP A 110 -11.88 14.36 2.30
N MET A 111 -13.05 13.94 1.80
CA MET A 111 -13.34 12.57 1.43
C MET A 111 -14.29 12.50 0.24
N ILE A 112 -14.10 11.50 -0.62
CA ILE A 112 -15.03 11.11 -1.68
C ILE A 112 -15.43 9.65 -1.44
N ILE A 113 -16.73 9.36 -1.46
CA ILE A 113 -17.28 8.01 -1.26
C ILE A 113 -18.07 7.62 -2.51
N PHE A 114 -17.66 6.55 -3.16
CA PHE A 114 -18.37 5.96 -4.30
C PHE A 114 -19.23 4.78 -3.86
N GLU A 115 -20.50 4.82 -4.25
CA GLU A 115 -21.54 3.87 -3.88
C GLU A 115 -22.30 3.41 -5.13
N GLY A 116 -23.04 2.31 -5.01
CA GLY A 116 -23.78 1.72 -6.12
C GLY A 116 -22.85 1.11 -7.19
N ILE A 117 -23.47 0.66 -8.29
CA ILE A 117 -22.83 0.10 -9.47
C ILE A 117 -23.46 0.76 -10.69
N SER A 118 -22.65 1.31 -11.59
CA SER A 118 -23.16 1.89 -12.84
C SER A 118 -23.72 0.79 -13.76
N GLU A 119 -24.76 1.11 -14.52
CA GLU A 119 -25.34 0.17 -15.50
C GLU A 119 -24.35 -0.20 -16.60
N GLU A 120 -23.54 0.75 -17.05
CA GLU A 120 -22.52 0.60 -18.09
C GLU A 120 -21.16 1.17 -17.62
N PRO A 121 -20.03 0.77 -18.22
CA PRO A 121 -18.73 1.38 -17.96
C PRO A 121 -18.80 2.90 -17.99
N CYS A 122 -18.32 3.55 -16.92
CA CYS A 122 -18.33 5.01 -16.80
C CYS A 122 -17.02 5.57 -16.28
N TYR A 123 -16.82 6.87 -16.49
CA TYR A 123 -15.83 7.65 -15.74
C TYR A 123 -16.49 8.90 -15.17
N VAL A 124 -15.95 9.39 -14.05
CA VAL A 124 -16.48 10.54 -13.32
C VAL A 124 -15.49 11.70 -13.43
N VAL A 125 -15.99 12.91 -13.72
CA VAL A 125 -15.17 14.14 -13.70
C VAL A 125 -15.65 15.01 -12.55
N ILE A 126 -14.71 15.43 -11.71
CA ILE A 126 -14.92 16.31 -10.57
C ILE A 126 -14.08 17.56 -10.80
N GLU A 127 -14.75 18.70 -10.98
CA GLU A 127 -14.12 20.01 -11.09
C GLU A 127 -14.77 20.96 -10.08
N ASP A 128 -14.08 21.16 -8.95
CA ASP A 128 -14.62 21.85 -7.78
C ASP A 128 -16.00 21.27 -7.40
N ASP A 129 -17.07 22.08 -7.38
CA ASP A 129 -18.43 21.63 -7.03
C ASP A 129 -19.18 20.91 -8.19
N LYS A 130 -18.59 20.83 -9.40
CA LYS A 130 -19.21 20.21 -10.58
C LYS A 130 -18.81 18.74 -10.68
N VAL A 131 -19.80 17.84 -10.64
CA VAL A 131 -19.61 16.40 -10.83
C VAL A 131 -20.40 15.93 -12.05
N GLU A 132 -19.71 15.31 -13.01
CA GLU A 132 -20.30 14.81 -14.26
C GLU A 132 -19.94 13.34 -14.48
N PHE A 133 -20.87 12.61 -15.08
CA PHE A 133 -20.75 11.18 -15.37
C PHE A 133 -20.72 10.98 -16.89
N PHE A 134 -19.75 10.23 -17.37
CA PHE A 134 -19.55 9.97 -18.79
C PHE A 134 -19.48 8.47 -19.07
N ASP A 135 -19.88 8.08 -20.27
CA ASP A 135 -19.65 6.73 -20.78
C ASP A 135 -18.15 6.47 -20.94
N ALA A 136 -17.70 5.27 -20.56
CA ALA A 136 -16.34 4.79 -20.70
C ALA A 136 -16.26 3.50 -21.52
N SER A 137 -17.27 3.19 -22.33
CA SER A 137 -17.31 1.95 -23.12
C SER A 137 -16.14 1.87 -24.10
N ASP A 138 -15.74 3.01 -24.67
CA ASP A 138 -14.57 3.09 -25.56
C ASP A 138 -13.23 2.96 -24.83
N LEU A 139 -13.18 3.14 -23.50
CA LEU A 139 -11.98 2.98 -22.68
C LEU A 139 -11.91 1.59 -22.03
N TRP A 140 -13.04 0.89 -21.93
CA TRP A 140 -13.13 -0.41 -21.28
C TRP A 140 -12.37 -1.47 -22.10
N GLY A 141 -11.45 -2.18 -21.48
CA GLY A 141 -10.54 -3.14 -22.11
C GLY A 141 -9.16 -2.57 -22.45
N MET A 142 -9.00 -1.25 -22.45
CA MET A 142 -7.69 -0.59 -22.62
C MET A 142 -6.83 -0.75 -21.36
N GLY A 143 -5.51 -0.73 -21.54
CA GLY A 143 -4.57 -0.56 -20.44
C GLY A 143 -4.81 0.75 -19.69
N SER A 144 -4.41 0.81 -18.42
CA SER A 144 -4.54 1.99 -17.56
C SER A 144 -3.80 3.19 -18.15
N HIS A 145 -2.55 3.01 -18.58
CA HIS A 145 -1.77 4.10 -19.17
C HIS A 145 -2.39 4.59 -20.49
N ASP A 146 -2.86 3.66 -21.32
CA ASP A 146 -3.51 4.00 -22.59
C ASP A 146 -4.81 4.80 -22.35
N ALA A 147 -5.62 4.37 -21.38
CA ALA A 147 -6.85 5.08 -21.01
C ALA A 147 -6.54 6.46 -20.40
N GLU A 148 -5.52 6.59 -19.57
CA GLU A 148 -5.08 7.87 -19.02
C GLU A 148 -4.53 8.81 -20.09
N ALA A 149 -3.83 8.30 -21.11
CA ALA A 149 -3.37 9.10 -22.25
C ALA A 149 -4.55 9.72 -23.00
N VAL A 150 -5.57 8.93 -23.34
CA VAL A 150 -6.79 9.43 -24.00
C VAL A 150 -7.49 10.49 -23.16
N LEU A 151 -7.57 10.28 -21.84
CA LEU A 151 -8.21 11.21 -20.91
C LEU A 151 -7.39 12.49 -20.72
N ALA A 152 -6.06 12.38 -20.64
CA ALA A 152 -5.14 13.51 -20.52
C ALA A 152 -5.18 14.39 -21.79
N ASP A 153 -5.26 13.80 -22.98
CA ASP A 153 -5.41 14.53 -24.24
C ASP A 153 -6.74 15.31 -24.29
N LYS A 154 -7.80 14.74 -23.71
CA LYS A 154 -9.15 15.34 -23.69
C LYS A 154 -9.30 16.45 -22.65
N TYR A 155 -8.76 16.27 -21.46
CA TYR A 155 -9.01 17.15 -20.31
C TYR A 155 -7.79 17.98 -19.89
N GLY A 156 -6.59 17.59 -20.31
CA GLY A 156 -5.33 18.22 -19.92
C GLY A 156 -4.77 17.71 -18.58
N THR A 157 -3.53 18.10 -18.29
CA THR A 157 -2.76 17.65 -17.11
C THR A 157 -3.11 18.37 -15.81
N ASP A 158 -4.09 19.29 -15.85
CA ASP A 158 -4.60 19.96 -14.64
C ASP A 158 -5.51 19.05 -13.80
N TYR A 159 -6.04 17.98 -14.41
CA TYR A 159 -6.76 16.92 -13.72
C TYR A 159 -5.76 15.86 -13.27
N SER A 160 -5.85 15.44 -12.02
CA SER A 160 -5.31 14.14 -11.65
C SER A 160 -6.29 13.07 -12.11
N ILE A 161 -5.76 12.04 -12.77
CA ILE A 161 -6.54 10.93 -13.30
C ILE A 161 -6.24 9.72 -12.43
N MET A 162 -7.27 9.04 -11.96
CA MET A 162 -7.15 7.71 -11.39
C MET A 162 -7.90 6.72 -12.27
N SER A 163 -7.28 5.60 -12.62
CA SER A 163 -7.85 4.63 -13.56
C SER A 163 -7.58 3.19 -13.16
N ILE A 164 -8.33 2.27 -13.75
CA ILE A 164 -8.05 0.83 -13.67
C ILE A 164 -7.69 0.28 -15.05
N GLY A 165 -6.80 -0.71 -15.08
CA GLY A 165 -6.54 -1.53 -16.27
C GLY A 165 -7.45 -2.77 -16.33
N PRO A 166 -7.20 -3.69 -17.28
CA PRO A 166 -7.94 -4.93 -17.43
C PRO A 166 -8.03 -5.78 -16.16
N GLY A 167 -7.01 -5.75 -15.29
CA GLY A 167 -7.05 -6.45 -14.00
C GLY A 167 -8.20 -6.02 -13.11
N GLY A 168 -8.46 -4.71 -13.04
CA GLY A 168 -9.62 -4.15 -12.33
C GLY A 168 -10.94 -4.49 -13.00
N GLU A 169 -11.03 -4.35 -14.32
CA GLU A 169 -12.23 -4.65 -15.11
C GLU A 169 -12.66 -6.12 -15.01
N LYS A 170 -11.69 -7.03 -14.88
CA LYS A 170 -11.90 -8.47 -14.70
C LYS A 170 -12.03 -8.89 -13.24
N LEU A 171 -11.96 -7.96 -12.30
CA LEU A 171 -12.12 -8.20 -10.86
C LEU A 171 -11.04 -9.12 -10.27
N SER A 172 -9.79 -8.95 -10.70
CA SER A 172 -8.66 -9.69 -10.12
C SER A 172 -8.42 -9.30 -8.66
N ASN A 173 -8.09 -10.28 -7.81
CA ASN A 173 -7.74 -10.04 -6.41
C ASN A 173 -6.45 -9.21 -6.23
N MET A 174 -5.65 -9.08 -7.28
CA MET A 174 -4.41 -8.30 -7.31
C MET A 174 -4.58 -7.00 -8.10
N ALA A 175 -5.81 -6.57 -8.42
CA ALA A 175 -6.04 -5.35 -9.18
C ALA A 175 -5.73 -4.07 -8.39
N CYS A 176 -5.06 -3.13 -9.06
CA CYS A 176 -4.67 -1.81 -8.57
C CYS A 176 -5.57 -0.70 -9.10
N ILE A 177 -5.45 0.48 -8.50
CA ILE A 177 -5.87 1.75 -9.12
C ILE A 177 -4.62 2.57 -9.40
N ASN A 178 -4.40 2.92 -10.66
CA ASN A 178 -3.34 3.80 -11.12
C ASN A 178 -3.74 5.26 -10.88
N SER A 179 -2.74 6.13 -10.81
CA SER A 179 -2.92 7.57 -10.81
C SER A 179 -1.78 8.27 -11.50
N ASP A 180 -2.14 9.18 -12.41
CA ASP A 180 -1.22 9.99 -13.21
C ASP A 180 -0.09 9.12 -13.80
N TYR A 181 -0.53 8.07 -14.49
CA TYR A 181 0.18 6.92 -15.06
C TYR A 181 0.70 5.95 -14.01
N TYR A 182 1.66 6.37 -13.19
CA TYR A 182 2.55 5.42 -12.50
C TYR A 182 2.33 5.26 -11.00
N ARG A 183 1.59 6.17 -10.34
CA ARG A 183 1.35 6.02 -8.89
C ARG A 183 0.27 4.98 -8.67
N GLN A 184 0.48 4.06 -7.74
CA GLN A 184 -0.47 2.97 -7.52
C GLN A 184 -1.06 2.95 -6.12
N ALA A 185 -2.38 2.74 -6.05
CA ALA A 185 -3.04 2.14 -4.91
C ALA A 185 -3.05 0.63 -5.14
N GLY A 186 -1.99 -0.04 -4.68
CA GLY A 186 -1.61 -1.34 -5.23
C GLY A 186 -2.34 -2.57 -4.67
N ARG A 187 -2.47 -2.67 -3.35
CA ARG A 187 -2.63 -4.00 -2.71
C ARG A 187 -4.06 -4.30 -2.27
N GLY A 188 -4.38 -5.59 -2.15
CA GLY A 188 -5.65 -6.07 -1.61
C GLY A 188 -6.84 -5.97 -2.58
N GLY A 189 -6.58 -5.87 -3.89
CA GLY A 189 -7.62 -5.91 -4.92
C GLY A 189 -8.51 -4.66 -4.95
N ILE A 190 -7.97 -3.49 -4.59
CA ILE A 190 -8.73 -2.24 -4.55
C ILE A 190 -9.21 -1.82 -5.96
N GLY A 191 -8.45 -2.14 -7.00
CA GLY A 191 -8.85 -1.94 -8.40
C GLY A 191 -10.06 -2.79 -8.80
N ALA A 192 -10.21 -3.98 -8.24
CA ALA A 192 -11.38 -4.83 -8.49
C ALA A 192 -12.64 -4.25 -7.85
N VAL A 193 -12.52 -3.53 -6.72
CA VAL A 193 -13.65 -2.79 -6.12
C VAL A 193 -14.09 -1.64 -7.03
N MET A 194 -13.14 -0.90 -7.62
CA MET A 194 -13.46 0.14 -8.60
C MET A 194 -14.06 -0.46 -9.89
N GLY A 195 -13.53 -1.59 -10.34
CA GLY A 195 -14.05 -2.33 -11.51
C GLY A 195 -15.43 -2.94 -11.29
N SER A 196 -15.75 -3.44 -10.09
CA SER A 196 -17.08 -4.02 -9.80
C SER A 196 -18.19 -2.97 -9.85
N LYS A 197 -17.82 -1.70 -9.64
CA LYS A 197 -18.70 -0.54 -9.80
C LYS A 197 -18.84 -0.07 -11.25
N LYS A 198 -18.15 -0.73 -12.19
CA LYS A 198 -17.98 -0.34 -13.60
C LYS A 198 -17.39 1.06 -13.80
N MET A 199 -16.57 1.51 -12.85
CA MET A 199 -15.92 2.81 -12.93
C MET A 199 -14.52 2.65 -13.52
N LYS A 200 -14.33 3.04 -14.78
CA LYS A 200 -13.02 2.97 -15.47
C LYS A 200 -12.03 3.99 -14.93
N ALA A 201 -12.50 5.20 -14.63
CA ALA A 201 -11.66 6.28 -14.16
C ALA A 201 -12.43 7.32 -13.33
N VAL A 202 -11.68 8.09 -12.54
CA VAL A 202 -12.13 9.36 -11.97
C VAL A 202 -11.08 10.43 -12.25
N LEU A 203 -11.52 11.59 -12.73
CA LEU A 203 -10.68 12.76 -12.98
C LEU A 203 -11.03 13.83 -11.95
N ILE A 204 -10.02 14.42 -11.33
CA ILE A 204 -10.22 15.38 -10.24
C ILE A 204 -9.36 16.62 -10.50
N LYS A 205 -10.03 17.76 -10.56
CA LYS A 205 -9.42 19.09 -10.60
C LYS A 205 -10.02 19.93 -9.49
N GLY A 206 -9.13 20.58 -8.75
CA GLY A 206 -9.48 21.54 -7.71
C GLY A 206 -8.73 22.83 -7.94
N THR A 207 -9.42 23.95 -7.80
CA THR A 207 -8.87 25.30 -8.01
C THR A 207 -8.79 26.13 -6.73
N GLY A 208 -9.37 25.63 -5.64
CA GLY A 208 -9.32 26.25 -4.32
C GLY A 208 -7.99 26.04 -3.59
N GLY A 209 -8.04 26.23 -2.27
CA GLY A 209 -6.90 26.06 -1.38
C GLY A 209 -7.34 25.60 0.01
N VAL A 210 -6.36 25.20 0.82
CA VAL A 210 -6.57 24.81 2.23
C VAL A 210 -6.25 26.00 3.13
N LYS A 211 -7.12 26.29 4.09
CA LYS A 211 -6.91 27.38 5.05
C LYS A 211 -6.14 26.87 6.26
N VAL A 212 -5.14 27.64 6.68
CA VAL A 212 -4.43 27.48 7.95
C VAL A 212 -4.63 28.74 8.80
N PRO A 213 -4.38 28.71 10.14
CA PRO A 213 -4.62 29.85 11.01
C PRO A 213 -3.82 31.11 10.62
N ASP A 214 -2.54 30.95 10.30
CA ASP A 214 -1.61 32.01 9.91
C ASP A 214 -0.67 31.49 8.81
N ILE A 215 -0.93 31.85 7.56
CA ILE A 215 -0.19 31.30 6.42
C ILE A 215 1.28 31.73 6.39
N GLU A 216 1.61 32.93 6.86
CA GLU A 216 3.00 33.42 6.84
C GLU A 216 3.81 32.63 7.88
N ASN A 217 3.35 32.63 9.13
CA ASN A 217 4.04 31.90 10.21
C ASN A 217 4.07 30.39 9.96
N THR A 218 2.97 29.79 9.49
CA THR A 218 2.93 28.35 9.17
C THR A 218 3.92 28.01 8.06
N THR A 219 4.06 28.84 7.03
CA THR A 219 5.03 28.61 5.95
C THR A 219 6.47 28.75 6.45
N ASP A 220 6.78 29.78 7.23
CA ASP A 220 8.12 29.99 7.79
C ASP A 220 8.55 28.80 8.67
N LYS A 221 7.67 28.33 9.56
CA LYS A 221 7.94 27.14 10.40
C LYS A 221 8.08 25.87 9.60
N ILE A 222 7.27 25.68 8.56
CA ILE A 222 7.40 24.51 7.70
C ILE A 222 8.74 24.53 6.92
N LEU A 223 9.21 25.71 6.49
CA LEU A 223 10.53 25.84 5.85
C LEU A 223 11.67 25.52 6.81
N GLU A 224 11.58 25.94 8.08
CA GLU A 224 12.51 25.52 9.13
C GLU A 224 12.52 23.98 9.25
N ILE A 225 11.35 23.36 9.40
CA ILE A 225 11.21 21.89 9.51
C ILE A 225 11.74 21.16 8.27
N LEU A 226 11.49 21.70 7.08
CA LEU A 226 11.99 21.13 5.83
C LEU A 226 13.52 21.01 5.86
N HIS A 227 14.23 22.04 6.33
CA HIS A 227 15.68 22.05 6.39
C HIS A 227 16.26 21.31 7.60
N GLU A 228 15.59 21.33 8.75
CA GLU A 228 16.09 20.75 10.00
C GLU A 228 15.74 19.28 10.19
N ASP A 229 14.77 18.74 9.44
CA ASP A 229 14.21 17.41 9.68
C ASP A 229 14.06 16.61 8.37
N VAL A 230 13.45 17.20 7.34
CA VAL A 230 13.11 16.46 6.11
C VAL A 230 14.32 16.26 5.21
N LEU A 231 15.11 17.31 4.94
CA LEU A 231 16.22 17.30 3.99
C LEU A 231 17.55 16.83 4.63
N LEU A 232 17.48 15.97 5.64
CA LEU A 232 18.64 15.35 6.27
C LEU A 232 19.12 14.12 5.48
N GLU A 233 20.36 13.71 5.67
CA GLU A 233 20.97 12.54 4.99
C GLU A 233 20.15 11.25 5.20
N ASP A 234 19.61 11.07 6.41
CA ASP A 234 18.74 9.94 6.80
C ASP A 234 17.47 9.81 5.94
N ASN A 235 17.07 10.88 5.23
CA ASN A 235 15.91 10.88 4.34
C ASN A 235 16.29 11.11 2.88
N THR A 236 17.32 11.92 2.61
CA THR A 236 17.65 12.40 1.26
C THR A 236 18.31 11.35 0.37
N PHE A 237 18.77 10.23 0.92
CA PHE A 237 19.25 9.09 0.12
C PHE A 237 18.21 8.63 -0.91
N VAL A 238 16.90 8.74 -0.59
CA VAL A 238 15.81 8.39 -1.53
C VAL A 238 15.72 9.35 -2.72
N PHE A 239 16.36 10.52 -2.65
CA PHE A 239 16.44 11.40 -3.80
C PHE A 239 17.34 10.75 -4.86
N ASP A 240 18.51 10.23 -4.52
CA ASP A 240 19.47 9.81 -5.54
C ASP A 240 19.02 8.56 -6.29
N GLU A 241 18.56 7.54 -5.58
CA GLU A 241 18.21 6.24 -6.16
C GLU A 241 16.73 5.84 -5.94
N GLY A 242 15.95 6.63 -5.21
CA GLY A 242 14.61 6.19 -4.80
C GLY A 242 14.70 4.97 -3.89
N THR A 243 13.78 4.02 -4.03
CA THR A 243 13.83 2.79 -3.25
C THR A 243 14.80 1.75 -3.80
N THR A 244 15.41 1.95 -4.97
CA THR A 244 16.33 0.94 -5.54
C THR A 244 17.55 0.71 -4.65
N ALA A 245 17.92 1.71 -3.83
CA ALA A 245 18.96 1.61 -2.81
C ALA A 245 18.71 0.48 -1.78
N PHE A 246 17.45 0.11 -1.55
CA PHE A 246 17.12 -0.97 -0.62
C PHE A 246 17.57 -2.35 -1.11
N LEU A 247 17.82 -2.55 -2.41
CA LEU A 247 18.28 -3.86 -2.88
C LEU A 247 19.64 -4.23 -2.28
N GLU A 248 20.60 -3.31 -2.33
CA GLU A 248 21.92 -3.50 -1.73
C GLU A 248 21.84 -3.62 -0.21
N ALA A 249 21.15 -2.68 0.45
CA ALA A 249 21.00 -2.68 1.91
C ALA A 249 20.33 -3.98 2.42
N CYS A 250 19.32 -4.48 1.72
CA CYS A 250 18.67 -5.75 2.04
C CYS A 250 19.58 -6.94 1.74
N GLY A 251 20.36 -6.88 0.66
CA GLY A 251 21.33 -7.93 0.29
C GLY A 251 22.39 -8.10 1.37
N ASP A 252 22.96 -7.00 1.85
CA ASP A 252 23.91 -6.97 2.97
C ASP A 252 23.30 -7.53 4.26
N GLY A 253 22.02 -7.26 4.49
CA GLY A 253 21.25 -7.81 5.61
C GLY A 253 20.85 -9.28 5.47
N GLY A 254 21.00 -9.88 4.27
CA GLY A 254 20.53 -11.24 3.97
C GLY A 254 18.99 -11.36 3.99
N ILE A 255 18.28 -10.28 3.64
CA ILE A 255 16.82 -10.21 3.67
C ILE A 255 16.18 -10.04 2.28
N VAL A 256 16.91 -10.32 1.19
CA VAL A 256 16.37 -10.30 -0.19
C VAL A 256 15.81 -11.68 -0.54
N PRO A 257 14.49 -11.85 -0.77
CA PRO A 257 13.96 -13.13 -1.18
C PRO A 257 14.53 -13.58 -2.52
N TYR A 258 15.06 -14.80 -2.56
CA TYR A 258 15.57 -15.43 -3.76
C TYR A 258 14.89 -16.79 -3.98
N LYS A 259 14.40 -17.01 -5.20
CA LYS A 259 13.72 -18.24 -5.65
C LYS A 259 12.56 -18.64 -4.74
N ASN A 260 11.48 -17.86 -4.76
CA ASN A 260 10.30 -17.96 -3.88
C ASN A 260 10.63 -18.03 -2.38
N PHE A 261 11.45 -17.11 -1.87
CA PHE A 261 11.87 -17.13 -0.47
C PHE A 261 12.54 -18.46 -0.08
N SER A 262 13.22 -19.18 -0.97
CA SER A 262 13.97 -20.39 -0.56
C SER A 262 15.36 -20.04 -0.05
N GLN A 263 15.88 -18.88 -0.45
CA GLN A 263 17.18 -18.30 -0.05
C GLN A 263 17.03 -16.79 0.19
N GLY A 264 18.03 -16.18 0.84
CA GLY A 264 17.98 -14.79 1.33
C GLY A 264 18.87 -13.78 0.59
N ASN A 265 19.47 -14.17 -0.53
CA ASN A 265 20.29 -13.29 -1.36
C ASN A 265 20.43 -13.84 -2.79
N ASP A 266 20.60 -12.95 -3.77
CA ASP A 266 20.91 -13.30 -5.16
C ASP A 266 22.38 -12.98 -5.45
N PRO A 267 23.23 -13.96 -5.80
CA PRO A 267 24.64 -13.68 -6.10
C PRO A 267 24.88 -12.77 -7.31
N GLU A 268 23.87 -12.52 -8.14
CA GLU A 268 23.97 -11.69 -9.35
C GLU A 268 23.25 -10.33 -9.23
N TRP A 269 22.89 -9.92 -8.00
CA TRP A 269 22.11 -8.70 -7.73
C TRP A 269 22.74 -7.41 -8.32
N GLU A 270 24.06 -7.35 -8.43
CA GLU A 270 24.80 -6.21 -9.00
C GLU A 270 24.47 -5.95 -10.49
N LYS A 271 23.91 -6.92 -11.21
CA LYS A 271 23.56 -6.76 -12.63
C LYS A 271 22.36 -5.84 -12.86
N TYR A 272 21.54 -5.62 -11.85
CA TYR A 272 20.28 -4.87 -11.95
C TYR A 272 20.02 -3.96 -10.73
N ASN A 273 21.05 -3.67 -9.93
CA ASN A 273 20.93 -2.83 -8.74
C ASN A 273 20.62 -1.35 -9.08
N GLY A 274 20.44 -0.52 -8.04
CA GLY A 274 20.16 0.91 -8.18
C GLY A 274 21.16 1.63 -9.07
N SER A 275 22.46 1.39 -8.86
CA SER A 275 23.52 1.98 -9.68
C SER A 275 23.44 1.59 -11.18
N VAL A 276 22.97 0.40 -11.52
CA VAL A 276 22.71 0.01 -12.92
C VAL A 276 21.47 0.71 -13.46
N LEU A 277 20.35 0.64 -12.75
CA LEU A 277 19.07 1.22 -13.19
C LEU A 277 19.14 2.73 -13.38
N MET A 278 19.87 3.44 -12.50
CA MET A 278 20.00 4.89 -12.55
C MET A 278 20.79 5.40 -13.77
N GLN A 279 21.53 4.54 -14.48
CA GLN A 279 22.18 4.91 -15.76
C GLN A 279 21.16 5.23 -16.87
N TYR A 280 19.93 4.73 -16.71
CA TYR A 280 18.84 4.84 -17.69
C TYR A 280 17.75 5.84 -17.26
N ARG A 281 18.03 6.66 -16.25
CA ARG A 281 17.08 7.64 -15.74
C ARG A 281 16.97 8.83 -16.69
N GLU A 282 15.78 9.05 -17.23
CA GLU A 282 15.44 10.19 -18.09
C GLU A 282 14.82 11.36 -17.31
N GLY A 283 14.29 11.12 -16.11
CA GLY A 283 13.66 12.16 -15.33
C GLY A 283 13.35 11.78 -13.89
N LYS A 284 12.85 12.76 -13.14
CA LYS A 284 12.44 12.58 -11.75
C LYS A 284 11.10 13.24 -11.47
N ARG A 285 10.35 12.68 -10.51
CA ARG A 285 9.06 13.21 -10.07
C ARG A 285 8.88 13.08 -8.56
N GLY A 286 8.49 14.20 -7.95
CA GLY A 286 7.98 14.24 -6.59
C GLY A 286 6.46 14.10 -6.54
N CYS A 287 5.96 13.57 -5.42
CA CYS A 287 4.57 13.77 -5.04
C CYS A 287 4.34 15.24 -4.65
N GLY A 288 3.07 15.63 -4.53
CA GLY A 288 2.71 16.99 -4.10
C GLY A 288 3.35 17.36 -2.75
N SER A 289 3.88 18.59 -2.68
CA SER A 289 4.61 19.13 -1.51
C SER A 289 5.80 18.27 -1.04
N CYS A 290 6.41 17.44 -1.88
CA CYS A 290 7.52 16.56 -1.46
C CYS A 290 8.89 17.09 -1.89
N GLY A 291 9.78 17.38 -0.92
CA GLY A 291 11.18 17.75 -1.18
C GLY A 291 12.12 16.57 -1.48
N LEU A 292 11.69 15.33 -1.20
CA LEU A 292 12.53 14.13 -1.35
C LEU A 292 12.54 13.54 -2.78
N GLY A 293 11.47 13.74 -3.55
CA GLY A 293 11.47 13.45 -5.00
C GLY A 293 11.94 12.04 -5.41
N CYS A 294 11.42 10.98 -4.79
CA CYS A 294 11.90 9.60 -4.98
C CYS A 294 11.56 8.95 -6.34
N GLY A 295 10.61 9.49 -7.11
CA GLY A 295 10.16 8.87 -8.36
C GLY A 295 11.22 9.02 -9.45
N ASN A 296 11.66 7.91 -10.03
CA ASN A 296 12.63 7.86 -11.11
C ASN A 296 11.93 7.41 -12.40
N PHE A 297 12.00 8.22 -13.45
CA PHE A 297 11.56 7.79 -14.78
C PHE A 297 12.71 7.10 -15.50
N LEU A 298 12.55 5.82 -15.79
CA LEU A 298 13.55 5.00 -16.46
C LEU A 298 13.10 4.63 -17.86
N LYS A 299 14.08 4.55 -18.77
CA LYS A 299 13.91 3.99 -20.11
C LYS A 299 15.08 3.09 -20.47
N ILE A 300 14.81 1.79 -20.57
CA ILE A 300 15.76 0.77 -21.00
C ILE A 300 15.20 0.08 -22.23
N GLY A 301 15.88 0.21 -23.37
CA GLY A 301 15.37 -0.32 -24.64
C GLY A 301 13.96 0.23 -24.93
N ASP A 302 13.00 -0.68 -25.06
CA ASP A 302 11.58 -0.37 -25.28
C ASP A 302 10.74 -0.40 -23.98
N ALA A 303 11.37 -0.59 -22.81
CA ALA A 303 10.72 -0.59 -21.51
C ALA A 303 10.73 0.80 -20.87
N ILE A 304 9.57 1.28 -20.40
CA ILE A 304 9.39 2.62 -19.82
C ILE A 304 8.54 2.56 -18.54
N CYS A 305 9.05 3.10 -17.43
CA CYS A 305 8.25 3.26 -16.20
C CYS A 305 8.73 4.43 -15.32
N GLU A 306 7.86 4.91 -14.41
CA GLU A 306 8.28 5.58 -13.18
C GLU A 306 8.46 4.50 -12.10
N GLY A 307 9.67 4.30 -11.61
CA GLY A 307 10.08 3.11 -10.87
C GLY A 307 11.15 2.33 -11.65
N PRO A 308 11.27 1.00 -11.48
CA PRO A 308 10.55 0.19 -10.51
C PRO A 308 10.96 0.52 -9.08
N GLU A 309 10.03 0.35 -8.14
CA GLU A 309 10.35 0.41 -6.70
C GLU A 309 11.04 -0.90 -6.26
N TYR A 310 11.71 -0.89 -5.08
CA TYR A 310 12.41 -2.05 -4.50
C TYR A 310 11.61 -3.35 -4.59
N GLU A 311 10.35 -3.30 -4.17
CA GLU A 311 9.45 -4.46 -4.14
C GLU A 311 9.29 -5.09 -5.53
N THR A 312 9.14 -4.26 -6.57
CA THR A 312 9.03 -4.75 -7.95
C THR A 312 10.36 -5.33 -8.44
N ILE A 313 11.49 -4.69 -8.11
CA ILE A 313 12.81 -5.20 -8.45
C ILE A 313 13.04 -6.56 -7.80
N ALA A 314 12.76 -6.69 -6.51
CA ALA A 314 13.01 -7.89 -5.74
C ALA A 314 12.10 -9.06 -6.17
N VAL A 315 10.82 -8.81 -6.49
CA VAL A 315 9.92 -9.89 -6.92
C VAL A 315 10.21 -10.37 -8.35
N ALA A 316 10.51 -9.44 -9.26
CA ALA A 316 10.73 -9.74 -10.67
C ALA A 316 12.19 -10.01 -11.02
N GLY A 317 13.12 -9.76 -10.11
CA GLY A 317 14.54 -10.06 -10.24
C GLY A 317 14.93 -11.29 -9.43
N PRO A 318 15.46 -11.13 -8.21
CA PRO A 318 16.00 -12.23 -7.40
C PRO A 318 14.95 -13.30 -7.07
N ASN A 319 13.73 -12.92 -6.68
CA ASN A 319 12.73 -13.89 -6.28
C ASN A 319 12.25 -14.76 -7.47
N ALA A 320 12.31 -14.21 -8.69
CA ALA A 320 12.03 -14.90 -9.96
C ALA A 320 13.27 -15.47 -10.67
N CYS A 321 14.48 -15.24 -10.14
CA CYS A 321 15.78 -15.57 -10.75
C CYS A 321 16.00 -14.93 -12.14
N ILE A 322 15.54 -13.70 -12.33
CA ILE A 322 15.76 -12.91 -13.55
C ILE A 322 16.80 -11.84 -13.25
N THR A 323 17.81 -11.73 -14.11
CA THR A 323 18.96 -10.83 -13.88
C THR A 323 19.10 -9.75 -14.93
N ASP A 324 18.19 -9.72 -15.91
CA ASP A 324 18.18 -8.71 -16.96
C ASP A 324 17.38 -7.48 -16.51
N PRO A 325 18.00 -6.28 -16.45
CA PRO A 325 17.32 -5.08 -15.97
C PRO A 325 16.22 -4.59 -16.91
N GLU A 326 16.32 -4.82 -18.23
CA GLU A 326 15.27 -4.44 -19.18
C GLU A 326 13.98 -5.23 -18.91
N HIS A 327 14.08 -6.53 -18.65
CA HIS A 327 12.92 -7.36 -18.30
C HIS A 327 12.28 -6.97 -16.97
N ILE A 328 13.06 -6.57 -15.97
CA ILE A 328 12.54 -6.10 -14.68
C ILE A 328 11.73 -4.80 -14.86
N VAL A 329 12.27 -3.85 -15.63
CA VAL A 329 11.56 -2.61 -15.99
C VAL A 329 10.32 -2.93 -16.82
N LYS A 330 10.40 -3.88 -17.75
CA LYS A 330 9.27 -4.27 -18.59
C LYS A 330 8.16 -4.94 -17.79
N PHE A 331 8.50 -5.77 -16.81
CA PHE A 331 7.54 -6.35 -15.89
C PHE A 331 6.75 -5.27 -15.14
N ASN A 332 7.43 -4.23 -14.64
CA ASN A 332 6.79 -3.10 -13.98
C ASN A 332 5.83 -2.37 -14.94
N GLU A 333 6.30 -1.99 -16.13
CA GLU A 333 5.49 -1.31 -17.16
C GLU A 333 4.21 -2.08 -17.48
N VAL A 334 4.30 -3.40 -17.66
CA VAL A 334 3.15 -4.24 -18.00
C VAL A 334 2.20 -4.38 -16.81
N CYS A 335 2.70 -4.52 -15.58
CA CYS A 335 1.85 -4.52 -14.39
C CYS A 335 1.10 -3.19 -14.22
N ASP A 336 1.80 -2.06 -14.38
CA ASP A 336 1.21 -0.72 -14.31
C ASP A 336 0.13 -0.54 -15.37
N ASN A 337 0.39 -0.90 -16.64
CA ASN A 337 -0.60 -0.75 -17.69
C ASN A 337 -1.77 -1.74 -17.53
N MET A 338 -1.52 -2.94 -17.03
CA MET A 338 -2.59 -3.92 -16.78
C MET A 338 -3.40 -3.63 -15.52
N GLY A 339 -2.91 -2.72 -14.65
CA GLY A 339 -3.54 -2.34 -13.39
C GLY A 339 -3.53 -3.48 -12.38
N VAL A 340 -2.38 -4.13 -12.18
CA VAL A 340 -2.19 -5.22 -11.22
C VAL A 340 -0.96 -5.01 -10.33
N ASP A 341 -1.04 -5.51 -9.09
CA ASP A 341 -0.03 -5.34 -8.03
C ASP A 341 1.22 -6.13 -8.40
N THR A 342 2.36 -5.46 -8.51
CA THR A 342 3.63 -6.11 -8.86
C THR A 342 4.01 -7.18 -7.86
N ILE A 343 3.75 -6.96 -6.56
CA ILE A 343 4.07 -7.91 -5.48
C ILE A 343 3.19 -9.14 -5.63
N SER A 344 1.87 -8.99 -5.51
CA SER A 344 0.94 -10.12 -5.54
C SER A 344 0.96 -10.88 -6.87
N THR A 345 1.10 -10.17 -8.00
CA THR A 345 1.24 -10.80 -9.32
C THR A 345 2.56 -11.56 -9.41
N GLY A 346 3.68 -10.93 -9.04
CA GLY A 346 5.01 -11.51 -9.10
C GLY A 346 5.14 -12.74 -8.21
N ASP A 347 4.75 -12.67 -6.94
CA ASP A 347 4.83 -13.79 -6.00
C ASP A 347 3.92 -14.95 -6.40
N THR A 348 2.76 -14.68 -6.99
CA THR A 348 1.88 -15.73 -7.50
C THR A 348 2.52 -16.46 -8.69
N ILE A 349 3.20 -15.73 -9.58
CA ILE A 349 3.96 -16.31 -10.70
C ILE A 349 5.18 -17.09 -10.19
N VAL A 350 5.92 -16.53 -9.23
CA VAL A 350 7.09 -17.16 -8.58
C VAL A 350 6.71 -18.47 -7.87
N TRP A 351 5.55 -18.51 -7.20
CA TRP A 351 4.99 -19.75 -6.68
C TRP A 351 4.66 -20.76 -7.80
N ALA A 352 4.09 -20.29 -8.92
CA ALA A 352 3.78 -21.14 -10.07
C ALA A 352 5.05 -21.71 -10.76
N MET A 353 6.15 -20.95 -10.76
CA MET A 353 7.48 -21.42 -11.19
C MET A 353 7.95 -22.58 -10.31
N GLU A 354 7.85 -22.44 -8.98
CA GLU A 354 8.26 -23.50 -8.05
C GLU A 354 7.35 -24.74 -8.14
N MET A 355 6.04 -24.56 -8.30
CA MET A 355 5.09 -25.66 -8.53
C MET A 355 5.46 -26.49 -9.77
N THR A 356 5.85 -25.80 -10.83
CA THR A 356 6.26 -26.41 -12.10
C THR A 356 7.58 -27.15 -11.97
N GLU A 357 8.60 -26.54 -11.33
CA GLU A 357 9.90 -27.19 -11.11
C GLU A 357 9.83 -28.40 -10.18
N LYS A 358 8.95 -28.37 -9.17
CA LYS A 358 8.69 -29.53 -8.28
C LYS A 358 7.84 -30.61 -8.93
N GLY A 359 7.27 -30.38 -10.11
CA GLY A 359 6.38 -31.32 -10.80
C GLY A 359 5.06 -31.55 -10.06
N ILE A 360 4.61 -30.60 -9.24
CA ILE A 360 3.32 -30.69 -8.52
C ILE A 360 2.17 -30.34 -9.48
N TYR A 361 2.31 -29.24 -10.21
CA TYR A 361 1.42 -28.84 -11.30
C TYR A 361 2.21 -27.98 -12.28
N ASP A 362 2.08 -28.24 -13.59
CA ASP A 362 2.78 -27.48 -14.63
C ASP A 362 1.96 -26.26 -15.06
N PHE A 363 2.40 -25.07 -14.64
CA PHE A 363 1.85 -23.79 -15.08
C PHE A 363 2.51 -23.26 -16.36
N GLY A 364 3.47 -24.00 -16.93
CA GLY A 364 4.17 -23.63 -18.17
C GLY A 364 5.32 -22.65 -17.99
N ILE A 365 5.69 -22.33 -16.75
CA ILE A 365 6.73 -21.35 -16.41
C ILE A 365 7.71 -21.90 -15.36
N ARG A 366 8.99 -21.52 -15.45
CA ARG A 366 10.09 -21.88 -14.54
C ARG A 366 10.86 -20.62 -14.14
N PHE A 367 11.68 -20.73 -13.10
CA PHE A 367 12.52 -19.61 -12.65
C PHE A 367 13.46 -19.15 -13.76
N GLY A 368 13.63 -17.83 -13.88
CA GLY A 368 14.45 -17.18 -14.91
C GLY A 368 13.80 -17.05 -16.29
N GLU A 369 12.59 -17.56 -16.53
CA GLU A 369 11.88 -17.41 -17.81
C GLU A 369 11.19 -16.03 -17.91
N ALA A 370 11.99 -14.97 -18.10
CA ALA A 370 11.56 -13.57 -18.04
C ALA A 370 10.44 -13.20 -19.03
N ASP A 371 10.57 -13.58 -20.31
CA ASP A 371 9.53 -13.33 -21.33
C ASP A 371 8.17 -13.93 -20.92
N LYS A 372 8.19 -15.16 -20.40
CA LYS A 372 6.97 -15.85 -19.96
C LYS A 372 6.37 -15.22 -18.71
N MET A 373 7.18 -14.64 -17.83
CA MET A 373 6.69 -13.92 -16.66
C MET A 373 5.87 -12.71 -17.11
N ILE A 374 6.38 -11.94 -18.09
CA ILE A 374 5.67 -10.79 -18.67
C ILE A 374 4.37 -11.24 -19.36
N GLU A 375 4.41 -12.29 -20.20
CA GLU A 375 3.19 -12.86 -20.81
C GLU A 375 2.15 -13.33 -19.76
N MET A 376 2.62 -13.85 -18.64
CA MET A 376 1.74 -14.32 -17.57
C MET A 376 1.01 -13.17 -16.88
N VAL A 377 1.63 -11.99 -16.76
CA VAL A 377 0.96 -10.78 -16.24
C VAL A 377 -0.27 -10.43 -17.09
N GLU A 378 -0.13 -10.43 -18.42
CA GLU A 378 -1.25 -10.13 -19.31
C GLU A 378 -2.36 -11.18 -19.19
N LYS A 379 -2.00 -12.47 -19.14
CA LYS A 379 -2.96 -13.56 -18.95
C LYS A 379 -3.70 -13.46 -17.62
N ILE A 380 -3.00 -13.08 -16.55
CA ILE A 380 -3.58 -12.85 -15.23
C ILE A 380 -4.59 -11.70 -15.30
N ALA A 381 -4.19 -10.55 -15.83
CA ALA A 381 -5.03 -9.36 -15.89
C ALA A 381 -6.29 -9.59 -16.75
N ARG A 382 -6.15 -10.31 -17.86
CA ARG A 382 -7.26 -10.63 -18.77
C ARG A 382 -8.04 -11.89 -18.37
N GLN A 383 -7.55 -12.64 -17.37
CA GLN A 383 -8.07 -13.94 -16.94
C GLN A 383 -8.13 -14.98 -18.06
N GLU A 384 -7.03 -15.12 -18.80
CA GLU A 384 -6.91 -16.05 -19.92
C GLU A 384 -6.16 -17.32 -19.52
N GLY A 385 -6.74 -18.49 -19.83
CA GLY A 385 -6.12 -19.78 -19.51
C GLY A 385 -5.85 -19.94 -18.02
N VAL A 386 -4.60 -20.28 -17.65
CA VAL A 386 -4.17 -20.38 -16.25
C VAL A 386 -4.25 -19.05 -15.49
N GLY A 387 -4.21 -17.92 -16.21
CA GLY A 387 -4.34 -16.58 -15.64
C GLY A 387 -5.66 -16.35 -14.90
N ALA A 388 -6.73 -17.06 -15.27
CA ALA A 388 -8.01 -16.97 -14.57
C ALA A 388 -7.91 -17.42 -13.10
N ASP A 389 -7.15 -18.49 -12.82
CA ASP A 389 -6.94 -18.95 -11.44
C ASP A 389 -5.86 -18.13 -10.75
N LEU A 390 -4.75 -17.85 -11.44
CA LEU A 390 -3.64 -17.05 -10.88
C LEU A 390 -4.09 -15.64 -10.48
N SER A 391 -5.05 -15.03 -11.18
CA SER A 391 -5.60 -13.71 -10.84
C SER A 391 -6.31 -13.64 -9.48
N ARG A 392 -6.53 -14.79 -8.83
CA ARG A 392 -7.15 -14.91 -7.50
C ARG A 392 -6.13 -14.99 -6.36
N GLY A 393 -4.83 -14.97 -6.67
CA GLY A 393 -3.73 -14.97 -5.70
C GLY A 393 -3.29 -16.37 -5.23
N VAL A 394 -2.15 -16.39 -4.54
CA VAL A 394 -1.43 -17.62 -4.17
C VAL A 394 -2.18 -18.46 -3.13
N LYS A 395 -2.98 -17.82 -2.26
CA LYS A 395 -3.82 -18.56 -1.29
C LYS A 395 -4.82 -19.46 -2.02
N TYR A 396 -5.60 -18.89 -2.93
CA TYR A 396 -6.57 -19.65 -3.72
C TYR A 396 -5.89 -20.74 -4.55
N CYS A 397 -4.81 -20.38 -5.25
CA CYS A 397 -4.12 -21.32 -6.12
C CYS A 397 -3.54 -22.50 -5.34
N SER A 398 -2.92 -22.24 -4.19
CA SER A 398 -2.30 -23.29 -3.40
C SER A 398 -3.31 -24.24 -2.74
N GLU A 399 -4.47 -23.73 -2.33
CA GLU A 399 -5.58 -24.56 -1.85
C GLU A 399 -6.13 -25.48 -2.95
N LYS A 400 -6.16 -25.00 -4.21
CA LYS A 400 -6.67 -25.75 -5.37
C LYS A 400 -5.67 -26.77 -5.92
N TYR A 401 -4.40 -26.38 -6.04
CA TYR A 401 -3.38 -27.14 -6.78
C TYR A 401 -2.31 -27.81 -5.90
N GLY A 402 -2.26 -27.50 -4.60
CA GLY A 402 -1.20 -27.96 -3.69
C GLY A 402 -0.14 -26.88 -3.44
N GLY A 403 1.02 -27.23 -2.88
CA GLY A 403 2.08 -26.25 -2.62
C GLY A 403 1.78 -25.23 -1.51
N THR A 404 0.81 -25.49 -0.63
CA THR A 404 0.45 -24.63 0.51
C THR A 404 1.58 -24.43 1.51
N ASP A 405 2.57 -25.34 1.54
CA ASP A 405 3.72 -25.22 2.44
C ASP A 405 4.69 -24.09 2.04
N PHE A 406 4.66 -23.65 0.78
CA PHE A 406 5.50 -22.58 0.21
C PHE A 406 4.70 -21.47 -0.50
N ALA A 407 3.41 -21.36 -0.18
CA ALA A 407 2.58 -20.24 -0.57
C ALA A 407 2.82 -19.07 0.41
N MET A 408 3.65 -18.11 -0.01
CA MET A 408 4.12 -17.00 0.83
C MET A 408 3.04 -15.91 0.96
N GLN A 409 2.07 -16.13 1.84
CA GLN A 409 0.95 -15.19 2.09
C GLN A 409 0.48 -15.21 3.55
N VAL A 410 -0.14 -14.12 3.98
CA VAL A 410 -0.95 -14.04 5.21
C VAL A 410 -2.29 -13.38 4.91
N LYS A 411 -3.38 -13.99 5.42
CA LYS A 411 -4.78 -13.57 5.21
C LYS A 411 -5.22 -13.48 3.75
N GLY A 412 -4.51 -14.15 2.84
CA GLY A 412 -4.76 -14.11 1.40
C GLY A 412 -3.88 -13.14 0.63
N LEU A 413 -3.08 -12.30 1.31
CA LEU A 413 -2.20 -11.33 0.67
C LEU A 413 -0.76 -11.84 0.63
N GLU A 414 -0.14 -11.78 -0.53
CA GLU A 414 1.23 -12.22 -0.82
C GLU A 414 2.27 -11.41 -0.02
N PHE A 415 3.43 -12.02 0.23
CA PHE A 415 4.51 -11.42 1.01
C PHE A 415 5.22 -10.32 0.25
N PRO A 416 5.39 -9.12 0.83
CA PRO A 416 6.40 -8.19 0.35
C PRO A 416 7.81 -8.77 0.43
N GLN A 417 8.73 -8.16 -0.29
CA GLN A 417 10.03 -8.70 -0.62
C GLN A 417 11.08 -8.46 0.47
N TYR A 418 10.74 -8.77 1.73
CA TYR A 418 11.70 -8.85 2.84
C TYR A 418 11.63 -10.24 3.45
N GLU A 419 12.74 -10.98 3.41
CA GLU A 419 12.84 -12.35 3.93
C GLU A 419 12.78 -12.36 5.47
N PRO A 420 11.67 -12.84 6.07
CA PRO A 420 11.44 -12.70 7.51
C PRO A 420 12.31 -13.61 8.38
N ARG A 421 12.98 -14.63 7.85
CA ARG A 421 13.97 -15.40 8.63
C ARG A 421 15.21 -14.58 8.97
N GLY A 422 15.49 -13.50 8.23
CA GLY A 422 16.51 -12.50 8.56
C GLY A 422 16.03 -11.39 9.52
N SER A 423 14.72 -11.30 9.79
CA SER A 423 14.09 -10.25 10.59
C SER A 423 12.79 -10.78 11.22
N TRP A 424 12.88 -11.41 12.41
CA TRP A 424 11.72 -12.09 13.01
C TRP A 424 10.58 -11.14 13.36
N GLY A 425 10.88 -9.87 13.69
CA GLY A 425 9.86 -8.82 13.85
C GLY A 425 9.09 -8.55 12.55
N MET A 426 9.70 -8.75 11.38
CA MET A 426 9.00 -8.63 10.09
C MET A 426 8.00 -9.78 9.90
N ALA A 427 8.34 -10.98 10.36
CA ALA A 427 7.41 -12.12 10.39
C ALA A 427 6.16 -11.81 11.21
N LEU A 428 6.36 -11.26 12.41
CA LEU A 428 5.26 -10.80 13.26
C LEU A 428 4.45 -9.69 12.57
N SER A 429 5.14 -8.69 12.00
CA SER A 429 4.51 -7.56 11.29
C SER A 429 3.61 -8.02 10.12
N TYR A 430 4.06 -9.00 9.34
CA TYR A 430 3.23 -9.63 8.30
C TYR A 430 2.01 -10.34 8.89
N ALA A 431 2.22 -11.09 9.99
CA ALA A 431 1.16 -11.84 10.65
C ALA A 431 0.05 -10.93 11.20
N ILE A 432 0.38 -9.83 11.89
CA ILE A 432 -0.61 -8.99 12.57
C ILE A 432 -1.20 -7.88 11.70
N SER A 433 -0.67 -7.69 10.49
CA SER A 433 -1.10 -6.62 9.60
C SER A 433 -2.61 -6.66 9.33
N ASP A 434 -3.23 -5.49 9.39
CA ASP A 434 -4.68 -5.31 9.27
C ASP A 434 -5.25 -5.61 7.87
N ARG A 435 -4.40 -5.67 6.84
CA ARG A 435 -4.80 -5.94 5.46
C ARG A 435 -4.21 -7.23 4.87
N GLY A 436 -3.55 -8.06 5.69
CA GLY A 436 -2.70 -9.16 5.22
C GLY A 436 -1.23 -8.76 5.08
N ALA A 437 -0.35 -9.70 4.68
CA ALA A 437 1.11 -9.52 4.71
C ALA A 437 1.55 -8.19 4.08
N CYS A 438 2.05 -7.24 4.88
CA CYS A 438 2.41 -5.90 4.43
C CYS A 438 3.51 -5.29 5.32
N HIS A 439 4.61 -4.84 4.70
CA HIS A 439 5.76 -4.26 5.41
C HIS A 439 5.53 -2.84 5.91
N MET A 440 4.67 -2.07 5.23
CA MET A 440 4.41 -0.68 5.60
C MET A 440 3.70 -0.50 6.94
N ARG A 441 3.09 -1.54 7.53
CA ARG A 441 2.38 -1.37 8.81
C ARG A 441 3.34 -1.26 9.98
N ALA A 442 4.41 -2.04 9.97
CA ALA A 442 5.51 -1.96 10.91
C ALA A 442 6.75 -2.48 10.19
N TYR A 443 7.75 -1.62 10.02
CA TYR A 443 8.94 -1.94 9.25
C TYR A 443 10.09 -2.36 10.19
N ALA A 444 9.96 -3.57 10.74
CA ALA A 444 10.92 -4.15 11.67
C ALA A 444 12.38 -4.23 11.15
N PRO A 445 12.66 -4.42 9.84
CA PRO A 445 14.02 -4.42 9.32
C PRO A 445 14.81 -3.15 9.66
N ASN A 446 14.15 -2.00 9.83
CA ASN A 446 14.82 -0.78 10.27
C ASN A 446 15.52 -0.95 11.62
N GLU A 447 14.86 -1.58 12.60
CA GLU A 447 15.42 -1.82 13.93
C GLU A 447 16.35 -3.03 13.96
N GLU A 448 15.97 -4.10 13.25
CA GLU A 448 16.64 -5.40 13.36
C GLU A 448 17.87 -5.55 12.45
N VAL A 449 17.86 -4.89 11.29
CA VAL A 449 18.85 -5.10 10.22
C VAL A 449 19.64 -3.82 9.96
N PHE A 450 18.98 -2.70 9.66
CA PHE A 450 19.68 -1.48 9.24
C PHE A 450 20.30 -0.72 10.41
N ALA A 451 19.51 -0.43 11.46
CA ALA A 451 20.03 0.17 12.68
C ALA A 451 20.72 -0.85 13.59
N ALA A 452 20.38 -2.13 13.45
CA ALA A 452 20.83 -3.22 14.31
C ALA A 452 20.68 -2.91 15.81
N SER A 453 19.63 -2.16 16.17
CA SER A 453 19.32 -1.73 17.54
C SER A 453 18.72 -2.87 18.37
N ILE A 454 18.14 -3.88 17.71
CA ILE A 454 17.49 -5.04 18.34
C ILE A 454 17.94 -6.33 17.62
N PRO A 455 18.37 -7.39 18.34
CA PRO A 455 18.83 -8.64 17.71
C PRO A 455 17.75 -9.31 16.84
N PRO A 456 18.04 -9.74 15.59
CA PRO A 456 16.99 -10.20 14.66
C PRO A 456 16.42 -11.60 14.95
N TYR A 457 17.14 -12.45 15.70
CA TYR A 457 16.83 -13.88 15.88
C TYR A 457 16.42 -14.23 17.31
N THR A 458 15.47 -13.48 17.85
CA THR A 458 14.91 -13.70 19.19
C THR A 458 13.44 -13.31 19.21
N SER A 459 12.65 -13.94 20.08
CA SER A 459 11.28 -13.52 20.35
C SER A 459 11.21 -12.40 21.39
N GLU A 460 12.27 -12.18 22.18
CA GLU A 460 12.29 -11.21 23.27
C GLU A 460 12.06 -9.77 22.76
N GLY A 461 11.05 -9.10 23.31
CA GLY A 461 10.75 -7.68 23.05
C GLY A 461 10.15 -7.39 21.66
N LYS A 462 9.90 -8.42 20.84
CA LYS A 462 9.40 -8.23 19.47
C LYS A 462 7.98 -7.74 19.42
N GLY A 463 7.13 -8.20 20.34
CA GLY A 463 5.74 -7.73 20.43
C GLY A 463 5.69 -6.23 20.68
N GLU A 464 6.47 -5.72 21.63
CA GLU A 464 6.53 -4.29 21.97
C GLU A 464 7.16 -3.44 20.85
N MET A 465 8.23 -3.94 20.21
CA MET A 465 8.84 -3.24 19.07
C MET A 465 7.85 -3.07 17.91
N VAL A 466 7.20 -4.15 17.48
CA VAL A 466 6.24 -4.11 16.37
C VAL A 466 5.05 -3.21 16.73
N TYR A 467 4.57 -3.27 17.97
CA TYR A 467 3.54 -2.36 18.48
C TYR A 467 3.93 -0.88 18.31
N LYS A 468 5.12 -0.48 18.77
CA LYS A 468 5.59 0.91 18.68
C LYS A 468 5.73 1.38 17.24
N LEU A 469 6.31 0.55 16.37
CA LEU A 469 6.42 0.83 14.93
C LEU A 469 5.04 1.02 14.30
N GLN A 470 4.10 0.13 14.61
CA GLN A 470 2.76 0.18 14.06
C GLN A 470 1.97 1.39 14.53
N VAL A 471 2.10 1.78 15.80
CA VAL A 471 1.47 2.99 16.34
C VAL A 471 2.00 4.21 15.59
N SER A 472 3.32 4.34 15.47
CA SER A 472 3.92 5.49 14.77
C SER A 472 3.48 5.57 13.30
N ASN A 473 3.46 4.44 12.58
CA ASN A 473 3.01 4.41 11.19
C ASN A 473 1.51 4.69 11.05
N ALA A 474 0.68 4.21 11.98
CA ALA A 474 -0.74 4.51 11.99
C ALA A 474 -1.02 6.02 12.13
N VAL A 475 -0.22 6.75 12.92
CA VAL A 475 -0.30 8.22 13.00
C VAL A 475 0.13 8.86 11.68
N LYS A 476 1.33 8.53 11.16
CA LYS A 476 1.84 9.07 9.88
C LYS A 476 0.83 8.91 8.75
N PHE A 477 0.24 7.72 8.62
CA PHE A 477 -0.72 7.43 7.56
C PHE A 477 -2.07 8.11 7.76
N SER A 478 -2.45 8.46 9.00
CA SER A 478 -3.65 9.26 9.28
C SER A 478 -3.42 10.75 9.02
N LEU A 479 -2.20 11.23 9.20
CA LEU A 479 -1.76 12.58 8.80
C LEU A 479 -1.58 12.74 7.29
N CYS A 480 -1.53 11.63 6.55
CA CYS A 480 -1.23 11.56 5.12
C CYS A 480 0.23 11.89 4.77
N ILE A 481 1.15 11.58 5.69
CA ILE A 481 2.60 11.78 5.49
C ILE A 481 3.23 10.51 4.88
N CYS A 482 4.12 10.71 3.91
CA CYS A 482 4.92 9.65 3.29
C CYS A 482 5.92 9.04 4.28
N ASP A 483 6.08 7.71 4.23
CA ASP A 483 6.95 6.98 5.15
C ASP A 483 8.45 7.30 4.98
N PHE A 484 8.85 7.78 3.81
CA PHE A 484 10.23 8.24 3.55
C PHE A 484 10.64 9.51 4.27
N TRP A 485 9.73 10.19 4.99
CA TRP A 485 10.16 11.09 6.05
C TRP A 485 10.51 10.23 7.29
N GLY A 486 11.61 9.49 7.19
CA GLY A 486 12.02 8.45 8.13
C GLY A 486 12.28 8.98 9.54
N THR A 487 12.91 10.16 9.65
CA THR A 487 13.18 10.87 10.92
C THR A 487 11.92 11.24 11.72
N LEU A 488 10.74 11.21 11.09
CA LEU A 488 9.46 11.43 11.76
C LEU A 488 9.00 10.21 12.58
N THR A 489 9.60 9.03 12.37
CA THR A 489 9.26 7.81 13.11
C THR A 489 9.54 8.00 14.60
N TYR A 490 8.57 7.64 15.44
CA TYR A 490 8.50 7.92 16.89
C TYR A 490 8.49 9.41 17.31
N ASN A 491 8.61 10.36 16.39
CA ASN A 491 8.61 11.78 16.70
C ASN A 491 7.18 12.35 16.79
N TYR A 492 6.43 11.92 17.82
CA TYR A 492 5.05 12.34 18.05
C TYR A 492 4.92 13.84 18.32
N GLU A 493 5.94 14.47 18.90
CA GLU A 493 5.91 15.91 19.14
C GLU A 493 5.99 16.70 17.83
N ARG A 494 6.83 16.30 16.88
CA ARG A 494 6.86 16.91 15.55
C ARG A 494 5.53 16.72 14.82
N MET A 495 4.94 15.52 14.90
CA MET A 495 3.62 15.26 14.32
C MET A 495 2.53 16.17 14.93
N ALA A 496 2.54 16.35 16.25
CA ALA A 496 1.63 17.25 16.96
C ALA A 496 1.87 18.71 16.59
N GLU A 497 3.13 19.14 16.45
CA GLU A 497 3.49 20.48 16.00
C GLU A 497 2.92 20.80 14.62
N LEU A 498 3.06 19.90 13.65
CA LEU A 498 2.47 20.04 12.32
C LEU A 498 0.95 20.23 12.38
N MET A 499 0.28 19.47 13.25
CA MET A 499 -1.16 19.60 13.47
C MET A 499 -1.52 20.95 14.09
N ARG A 500 -0.81 21.42 15.11
CA ARG A 500 -1.02 22.76 15.70
C ARG A 500 -0.84 23.86 14.66
N LEU A 501 0.19 23.77 13.83
CA LEU A 501 0.48 24.75 12.76
C LEU A 501 -0.62 24.79 11.68
N VAL A 502 -1.23 23.65 11.36
CA VAL A 502 -2.21 23.54 10.26
C VAL A 502 -3.66 23.70 10.72
N THR A 503 -4.04 23.13 11.87
CA THR A 503 -5.43 23.17 12.35
C THR A 503 -5.66 24.26 13.40
N GLY A 504 -4.61 24.72 14.07
CA GLY A 504 -4.70 25.66 15.20
C GLY A 504 -5.30 25.06 16.47
N ASP A 505 -5.59 23.76 16.48
CA ASP A 505 -6.04 23.05 17.67
C ASP A 505 -4.84 22.65 18.53
N ASP A 506 -5.06 22.50 19.84
CA ASP A 506 -4.04 22.03 20.77
C ASP A 506 -3.89 20.50 20.64
N TRP A 507 -2.76 20.07 20.09
CA TRP A 507 -2.39 18.67 19.93
C TRP A 507 -1.10 18.41 20.71
N THR A 508 -1.03 17.27 21.39
CA THR A 508 0.16 16.84 22.12
C THR A 508 0.74 15.55 21.53
N ALA A 509 1.98 15.20 21.93
CA ALA A 509 2.58 13.91 21.60
C ALA A 509 1.72 12.72 22.09
N ASP A 510 1.11 12.84 23.27
CA ASP A 510 0.24 11.79 23.83
C ASP A 510 -1.03 11.61 22.98
N ASP A 511 -1.64 12.71 22.50
CA ASP A 511 -2.78 12.64 21.60
C ASP A 511 -2.43 11.91 20.29
N MET A 512 -1.23 12.17 19.74
CA MET A 512 -0.75 11.48 18.54
C MET A 512 -0.59 9.98 18.81
N PHE A 513 0.04 9.60 19.92
CA PHE A 513 0.18 8.20 20.31
C PHE A 513 -1.19 7.51 20.42
N ASP A 514 -2.14 8.15 21.10
CA ASP A 514 -3.51 7.66 21.27
C ASP A 514 -4.25 7.49 19.93
N VAL A 515 -4.02 8.39 18.96
CA VAL A 515 -4.53 8.22 17.59
C VAL A 515 -3.99 6.95 16.96
N GLY A 516 -2.68 6.69 17.06
CA GLY A 516 -2.07 5.50 16.49
C GLY A 516 -2.66 4.21 17.08
N VAL A 517 -2.78 4.13 18.41
CA VAL A 517 -3.40 2.98 19.11
C VAL A 517 -4.85 2.79 18.67
N ARG A 518 -5.61 3.87 18.59
CA ARG A 518 -7.02 3.84 18.17
C ARG A 518 -7.20 3.35 16.73
N VAL A 519 -6.32 3.78 15.81
CA VAL A 519 -6.36 3.39 14.40
C VAL A 519 -6.06 1.91 14.20
N ILE A 520 -5.10 1.34 14.95
CA ILE A 520 -4.83 -0.10 14.92
C ILE A 520 -6.04 -0.87 15.43
N ASN A 521 -6.61 -0.42 16.56
CA ASN A 521 -7.75 -1.08 17.19
C ASN A 521 -9.03 -1.03 16.34
N ILE A 522 -9.35 0.08 15.67
CA ILE A 522 -10.53 0.11 14.77
C ILE A 522 -10.35 -0.82 13.56
N GLY A 523 -9.11 -0.97 13.07
CA GLY A 523 -8.76 -1.94 12.04
C GLY A 523 -8.96 -3.37 12.51
N ARG A 524 -8.50 -3.70 13.72
CA ARG A 524 -8.73 -5.02 14.33
C ARG A 524 -10.22 -5.26 14.59
N ALA A 525 -10.96 -4.27 15.09
CA ALA A 525 -12.40 -4.39 15.32
C ALA A 525 -13.16 -4.70 14.02
N PHE A 526 -12.83 -4.04 12.91
CA PHE A 526 -13.39 -4.36 11.60
C PHE A 526 -13.10 -5.81 11.22
N ASN A 527 -11.83 -6.24 11.31
CA ASN A 527 -11.45 -7.60 10.93
C ASN A 527 -12.09 -8.66 11.84
N GLN A 528 -12.16 -8.40 13.15
CA GLN A 528 -12.84 -9.26 14.11
C GLN A 528 -14.31 -9.42 13.79
N ARG A 529 -14.99 -8.32 13.42
CA ARG A 529 -16.38 -8.33 12.94
C ARG A 529 -16.56 -9.18 11.68
N GLU A 530 -15.56 -9.23 10.81
CA GLU A 530 -15.53 -10.09 9.61
C GLU A 530 -15.01 -11.52 9.89
N GLY A 531 -14.72 -11.89 11.14
CA GLY A 531 -14.36 -13.25 11.56
C GLY A 531 -12.87 -13.53 11.73
N PHE A 532 -12.01 -12.51 11.66
CA PHE A 532 -10.57 -12.66 11.88
C PHE A 532 -10.21 -12.73 13.36
N ASN A 533 -9.23 -13.57 13.68
CA ASN A 533 -8.73 -13.85 15.01
C ASN A 533 -7.30 -14.43 14.90
N ARG A 534 -6.74 -14.92 16.01
CA ARG A 534 -5.39 -15.53 16.04
C ARG A 534 -5.13 -16.57 14.96
N ALA A 535 -6.13 -17.38 14.59
CA ALA A 535 -5.95 -18.41 13.55
C ALA A 535 -5.56 -17.82 12.17
N HIS A 536 -5.74 -16.50 11.98
CA HIS A 536 -5.39 -15.75 10.78
C HIS A 536 -4.12 -14.91 10.93
N ASP A 537 -3.57 -14.81 12.15
CA ASP A 537 -2.30 -14.13 12.46
C ASP A 537 -1.18 -15.19 12.48
N THR A 538 -0.83 -15.71 11.31
CA THR A 538 0.08 -16.85 11.13
C THR A 538 1.25 -16.50 10.22
N ILE A 539 2.14 -17.46 9.98
CA ILE A 539 3.22 -17.37 8.98
C ILE A 539 3.24 -18.61 8.08
N PRO A 540 3.70 -18.52 6.82
CA PRO A 540 3.86 -19.66 5.93
C PRO A 540 4.72 -20.77 6.55
N LYS A 541 4.33 -22.02 6.32
CA LYS A 541 5.02 -23.19 6.90
C LYS A 541 6.49 -23.30 6.51
N ARG A 542 6.86 -22.82 5.31
CA ARG A 542 8.25 -22.71 4.86
C ARG A 542 9.15 -22.05 5.90
N LEU A 543 8.72 -20.94 6.49
CA LEU A 543 9.53 -20.18 7.45
C LEU A 543 9.83 -20.96 8.74
N VAL A 544 8.97 -21.91 9.09
CA VAL A 544 9.09 -22.76 10.28
C VAL A 544 9.83 -24.06 9.97
N LYS A 545 9.55 -24.67 8.82
CA LYS A 545 10.04 -26.00 8.44
C LYS A 545 11.40 -25.97 7.78
N GLU A 546 11.69 -24.93 6.99
CA GLU A 546 12.85 -24.86 6.11
C GLU A 546 13.82 -23.80 6.63
N ALA A 547 15.06 -24.21 6.90
CA ALA A 547 16.15 -23.26 7.10
C ALA A 547 16.39 -22.49 5.81
N LEU A 548 16.65 -21.19 5.92
CA LEU A 548 16.96 -20.34 4.78
C LEU A 548 18.22 -20.85 4.09
N GLY A 549 18.11 -21.16 2.80
CA GLY A 549 19.24 -21.60 1.99
C GLY A 549 20.14 -20.45 1.54
N GLY A 550 21.20 -20.80 0.82
CA GLY A 550 22.16 -19.84 0.28
C GLY A 550 23.23 -19.41 1.29
N GLU A 551 23.79 -18.23 1.06
CA GLU A 551 24.84 -17.60 1.88
C GLU A 551 24.33 -16.26 2.45
N GLY A 552 25.11 -15.65 3.34
CA GLY A 552 24.78 -14.35 3.96
C GLY A 552 24.33 -14.45 5.42
N PRO A 553 24.05 -13.30 6.09
CA PRO A 553 23.85 -13.24 7.54
C PRO A 553 22.66 -14.04 8.09
N ALA A 554 21.64 -14.25 7.27
CA ALA A 554 20.44 -15.01 7.63
C ALA A 554 20.48 -16.48 7.19
N ALA A 555 21.55 -16.93 6.51
CA ALA A 555 21.66 -18.30 6.06
C ALA A 555 21.57 -19.29 7.24
N GLY A 556 20.78 -20.35 7.06
CA GLY A 556 20.53 -21.35 8.09
C GLY A 556 19.47 -20.95 9.14
N GLN A 557 18.96 -19.71 9.11
CA GLN A 557 17.90 -19.28 10.02
C GLN A 557 16.56 -19.92 9.65
N LYS A 558 15.74 -20.14 10.67
CA LYS A 558 14.31 -20.48 10.58
C LYS A 558 13.59 -19.81 11.74
N ILE A 559 12.27 -19.73 11.70
CA ILE A 559 11.47 -19.17 12.80
C ILE A 559 10.81 -20.35 13.53
N PRO A 560 11.30 -20.78 14.70
CA PRO A 560 10.63 -21.81 15.48
C PRO A 560 9.17 -21.39 15.79
N GLN A 561 8.23 -22.33 15.68
CA GLN A 561 6.81 -22.04 15.93
C GLN A 561 6.58 -21.44 17.33
N GLU A 562 7.25 -22.00 18.35
CA GLU A 562 7.16 -21.51 19.73
C GLU A 562 7.65 -20.07 19.88
N ALA A 563 8.72 -19.70 19.16
CA ALA A 563 9.23 -18.32 19.16
C ALA A 563 8.25 -17.37 18.48
N PHE A 564 7.63 -17.79 17.37
CA PHE A 564 6.59 -16.99 16.72
C PHE A 564 5.35 -16.81 17.59
N ASP A 565 4.88 -17.88 18.23
CA ASP A 565 3.73 -17.82 19.12
C ASP A 565 3.98 -16.91 20.35
N ASP A 566 5.22 -16.92 20.88
CA ASP A 566 5.65 -16.00 21.94
C ASP A 566 5.65 -14.53 21.50
N MET A 567 6.21 -14.23 20.32
CA MET A 567 6.14 -12.87 19.75
C MET A 567 4.70 -12.38 19.59
N LEU A 568 3.80 -13.26 19.13
CA LEU A 568 2.39 -12.95 18.93
C LEU A 568 1.66 -12.73 20.26
N ASP A 569 1.96 -13.52 21.29
CA ASP A 569 1.41 -13.36 22.64
C ASP A 569 1.84 -12.03 23.27
N GLN A 570 3.13 -11.67 23.16
CA GLN A 570 3.64 -10.38 23.61
C GLN A 570 2.91 -9.22 22.91
N TYR A 571 2.69 -9.32 21.60
CA TYR A 571 1.98 -8.29 20.84
C TYR A 571 0.52 -8.14 21.30
N TYR A 572 -0.20 -9.23 21.53
CA TYR A 572 -1.57 -9.18 22.05
C TYR A 572 -1.63 -8.60 23.47
N GLU A 573 -0.67 -8.94 24.32
CA GLU A 573 -0.58 -8.41 25.68
C GLU A 573 -0.43 -6.88 25.68
N VAL A 574 0.51 -6.34 24.89
CA VAL A 574 0.72 -4.87 24.83
C VAL A 574 -0.45 -4.14 24.19
N MET A 575 -1.19 -4.79 23.29
CA MET A 575 -2.42 -4.25 22.70
C MET A 575 -3.65 -4.32 23.62
N GLY A 576 -3.56 -5.08 24.73
CA GLY A 576 -4.72 -5.36 25.59
C GLY A 576 -5.75 -6.29 24.94
N TRP A 577 -5.32 -7.14 24.01
CA TRP A 577 -6.16 -8.16 23.36
C TRP A 577 -6.08 -9.48 24.13
N ASP A 578 -7.07 -10.36 23.93
CA ASP A 578 -7.03 -11.70 24.52
C ASP A 578 -6.06 -12.65 23.77
N LYS A 579 -5.83 -13.84 24.32
CA LYS A 579 -4.95 -14.85 23.71
C LYS A 579 -5.44 -15.37 22.35
N ASN A 580 -6.72 -15.21 22.03
CA ASN A 580 -7.28 -15.52 20.72
C ASN A 580 -7.12 -14.35 19.74
N GLY A 581 -6.41 -13.29 20.12
CA GLY A 581 -6.23 -12.07 19.35
C GLY A 581 -7.51 -11.24 19.25
N MET A 582 -8.48 -11.45 20.13
CA MET A 582 -9.76 -10.75 20.10
C MET A 582 -9.69 -9.53 21.02
N MET A 583 -10.21 -8.41 20.52
CA MET A 583 -10.43 -7.22 21.33
C MET A 583 -11.59 -7.46 22.30
N PRO A 584 -11.43 -7.14 23.60
CA PRO A 584 -12.54 -7.08 24.54
C PRO A 584 -13.60 -6.05 24.10
N GLU A 585 -14.87 -6.33 24.38
CA GLU A 585 -15.99 -5.44 24.00
C GLU A 585 -15.82 -4.03 24.57
N GLU A 586 -15.34 -3.90 25.80
CA GLU A 586 -15.08 -2.60 26.44
C GLU A 586 -14.04 -1.77 25.66
N LEU A 587 -13.03 -2.43 25.08
CA LEU A 587 -12.01 -1.77 24.25
C LEU A 587 -12.59 -1.38 22.88
N ILE A 588 -13.51 -2.17 22.32
CA ILE A 588 -14.22 -1.80 21.09
C ILE A 588 -15.10 -0.57 21.37
N GLN A 589 -15.89 -0.57 22.44
CA GLN A 589 -16.77 0.55 22.77
C GLN A 589 -16.01 1.84 23.09
N SER A 590 -14.79 1.77 23.63
CA SER A 590 -14.00 2.96 23.96
C SER A 590 -13.47 3.71 22.74
N ILE A 591 -13.35 3.05 21.59
CA ILE A 591 -12.83 3.64 20.35
C ILE A 591 -13.92 4.11 19.38
N LEU A 592 -15.16 3.64 19.53
CA LEU A 592 -16.29 4.05 18.69
C LEU A 592 -16.74 5.49 18.96
#